data_AF-A0A5T1ZS56-F1
#
_entry.id   AF-A0A5T1ZS56-F1
#
_cell.length_a   1.000
_cell.length_b   1.000
_cell.length_c   1.000
_cell.angle_alpha   90.00
_cell.angle_beta   90.00
_cell.angle_gamma   90.00
#
_symmetry.space_group_name_H-M   'P 1'
#
loop_
_entity.id
_entity.type
_entity.pdbx_description
1 polymer ?
#
loop_
_entity_poly.entity_id
_entity_poly.type
_entity_poly.pdbx_seq_one_letter_code
_entity_poly.pdbx_strand_id
1 'polypeptide(L)'
;MDNSKPLIIAGRDDGFGERMRALLNALYISKKFGFKFGFVWRDINNIQNLLDGKVLIPWANLPTREYLFDQDFIKSYYRQDIEFAYETPVLWSLYRQSIKNILKKPYEKEWGWYSTQGDLSEYFTDVDEGEYRTELVSCWKQIDFSSHVKKIFEKAHSKFLDIGKFVAIHIRTGEVIHDEFYRNILYHCRYKIFPYPFALEIALKEIKKGHRVIFFGDDLNLIQNLKEYCSFNKQAQENIFSIDDIIAFEQLDNGYDRLLFELVLMSKSEYIFGSGTTGFSRCASWIENKIFINIFDHLSLIEQYEIILKYIDIENIDDLYRSCNYFFLFLLSEQLNLNFDIKLRYLSKSLRYDSGSLNSEVFYINLLLQNEKFKEADDRLEQVICKNKKKFFDLLLGYGQNPTFPYDIYMNYYFKDFDQYSNIFYVACRIFSEFNIPESRVNTYYPNFHPIIFDQFKMFIFKDLPKSDQEIGAVKKIRNHLAYKLGVAAIKNSKSLWGYIRMPYVLSYIRDMHKESQNKMDKKSISLEYYSDYESALKEKEGFVYKLGQIIIKAHKNWHKGGYIMLWFEVKKLKKNLKKENNGNRI
;
A
#
# COMPACT_ATOMS: atom_id res chain seq x y z
N MET A 1 9.18 34.29 29.54
CA MET A 1 9.79 33.01 29.11
C MET A 1 10.90 33.34 28.12
N ASP A 2 12.11 32.85 28.31
CA ASP A 2 13.21 33.06 27.37
C ASP A 2 12.88 32.40 26.02
N ASN A 3 12.68 33.20 24.97
CA ASN A 3 12.34 32.74 23.62
C ASN A 3 13.56 32.19 22.84
N SER A 4 14.72 32.00 23.48
CA SER A 4 15.96 31.60 22.80
C SER A 4 16.03 30.11 22.42
N LYS A 5 15.36 29.21 23.16
CA LYS A 5 15.47 27.76 22.99
C LYS A 5 14.34 27.16 22.14
N PRO A 6 14.66 26.32 21.13
CA PRO A 6 13.65 25.62 20.33
C PRO A 6 12.83 24.63 21.16
N LEU A 7 11.61 24.37 20.71
CA LEU A 7 10.64 23.45 21.31
C LEU A 7 10.63 22.10 20.58
N ILE A 8 10.52 21.00 21.33
CA ILE A 8 10.26 19.65 20.79
C ILE A 8 8.88 19.21 21.28
N ILE A 9 7.98 18.90 20.34
CA ILE A 9 6.58 18.55 20.63
C ILE A 9 6.30 17.08 20.40
N ALA A 10 5.81 16.41 21.44
CA ALA A 10 5.13 15.13 21.29
C ALA A 10 3.69 15.37 20.79
N GLY A 11 3.50 15.32 19.47
CA GLY A 11 2.24 15.71 18.84
C GLY A 11 1.48 14.59 18.14
N ARG A 12 1.92 13.33 18.28
CA ARG A 12 1.30 12.21 17.54
C ARG A 12 -0.17 12.04 17.89
N ASP A 13 -0.96 11.79 16.85
CA ASP A 13 -2.39 11.52 16.98
C ASP A 13 -2.71 10.09 16.54
N ASP A 14 -2.28 9.11 17.33
CA ASP A 14 -2.45 7.68 17.07
C ASP A 14 -2.96 6.92 18.31
N GLY A 15 -2.94 5.59 18.25
CA GLY A 15 -3.08 4.75 19.43
C GLY A 15 -1.99 5.00 20.49
N PHE A 16 -2.29 4.59 21.73
CA PHE A 16 -1.52 4.93 22.93
C PHE A 16 -0.01 4.70 22.82
N GLY A 17 0.41 3.52 22.33
CA GLY A 17 1.83 3.18 22.22
C GLY A 17 2.61 4.15 21.32
N GLU A 18 2.03 4.58 20.20
CA GLU A 18 2.71 5.53 19.31
C GLU A 18 2.81 6.93 19.91
N ARG A 19 1.76 7.38 20.61
CA ARG A 19 1.78 8.66 21.34
C ARG A 19 2.84 8.68 22.44
N MET A 20 2.89 7.62 23.25
CA MET A 20 3.85 7.52 24.35
C MET A 20 5.29 7.40 23.87
N ARG A 21 5.56 6.66 22.79
CA ARG A 21 6.91 6.62 22.18
C ARG A 21 7.36 7.99 21.68
N ALA A 22 6.49 8.73 21.01
CA ALA A 22 6.81 10.10 20.58
C ALA A 22 7.06 11.04 21.78
N LEU A 23 6.32 10.86 22.87
CA LEU A 23 6.51 11.58 24.13
C LEU A 23 7.86 11.28 24.77
N LEU A 24 8.24 10.00 24.89
CA LEU A 24 9.54 9.60 25.43
C LEU A 24 10.70 10.14 24.59
N ASN A 25 10.57 10.13 23.26
CA ASN A 25 11.56 10.73 22.38
C ASN A 25 11.67 12.25 22.53
N ALA A 26 10.55 12.94 22.72
CA ALA A 26 10.56 14.38 22.96
C ALA A 26 11.27 14.72 24.27
N LEU A 27 11.02 13.94 25.34
CA LEU A 27 11.73 14.07 26.61
C LEU A 27 13.23 13.78 26.47
N TYR A 28 13.60 12.71 25.77
CA TYR A 28 15.01 12.38 25.49
C TYR A 28 15.74 13.53 24.80
N ILE A 29 15.17 14.04 23.69
CA ILE A 29 15.73 15.16 22.94
C ILE A 29 15.82 16.41 23.81
N SER A 30 14.76 16.73 24.56
CA SER A 30 14.71 17.85 25.49
C SER A 30 15.85 17.78 26.51
N LYS A 31 16.06 16.63 27.14
CA LYS A 31 17.12 16.42 28.13
C LYS A 31 18.51 16.49 27.50
N LYS A 32 18.71 15.82 26.36
CA LYS A 32 20.03 15.68 25.72
C LYS A 32 20.54 16.95 25.06
N PHE A 33 19.64 17.75 24.48
CA PHE A 33 20.00 18.93 23.69
C PHE A 33 19.50 20.25 24.27
N GLY A 34 18.79 20.21 25.41
CA GLY A 34 18.30 21.40 26.10
C GLY A 34 17.15 22.11 25.39
N PHE A 35 16.39 21.40 24.54
CA PHE A 35 15.15 21.91 23.94
C PHE A 35 14.11 22.11 25.05
N LYS A 36 13.11 22.97 24.81
CA LYS A 36 11.91 22.97 25.63
C LYS A 36 11.05 21.77 25.26
N PHE A 37 10.52 21.05 26.24
CA PHE A 37 9.56 19.99 26.03
C PHE A 37 8.13 20.54 26.01
N GLY A 38 7.28 19.96 25.17
CA GLY A 38 5.83 20.07 25.27
C GLY A 38 5.13 18.89 24.60
N PHE A 39 3.84 18.75 24.86
CA PHE A 39 3.02 17.71 24.23
C PHE A 39 1.62 18.23 23.86
N VAL A 40 1.03 17.57 22.88
CA VAL A 40 -0.38 17.73 22.50
C VAL A 40 -1.05 16.38 22.74
N TRP A 41 -2.29 16.40 23.23
CA TRP A 41 -3.07 15.19 23.47
C TRP A 41 -4.51 15.45 23.05
N ARG A 42 -4.94 14.84 21.94
CA ARG A 42 -6.33 14.89 21.50
C ARG A 42 -7.12 13.83 22.28
N ASP A 43 -8.08 14.30 23.07
CA ASP A 43 -9.08 13.44 23.70
C ASP A 43 -10.05 12.93 22.65
N ILE A 44 -10.40 11.66 22.75
CA ILE A 44 -11.25 10.98 21.79
C ILE A 44 -12.51 10.54 22.50
N ASN A 45 -13.58 11.28 22.24
CA ASN A 45 -14.87 11.07 22.87
C ASN A 45 -15.80 10.32 21.91
N ASN A 46 -16.67 9.47 22.46
CA ASN A 46 -17.79 8.84 21.74
C ASN A 46 -17.43 7.91 20.57
N ILE A 47 -16.28 7.22 20.62
CA ILE A 47 -16.05 6.11 19.68
C ILE A 47 -16.86 4.91 20.15
N GLN A 48 -17.89 4.55 19.39
CA GLN A 48 -18.58 3.27 19.56
C GLN A 48 -17.71 2.16 18.97
N ASN A 49 -17.52 1.08 19.73
CA ASN A 49 -16.99 -0.15 19.16
C ASN A 49 -18.05 -0.73 18.22
N LEU A 50 -17.84 -0.58 16.91
CA LEU A 50 -18.76 -1.09 15.88
C LEU A 50 -18.60 -2.60 15.63
N LEU A 51 -17.65 -3.24 16.30
CA LEU A 51 -17.44 -4.68 16.28
C LEU A 51 -18.19 -5.36 17.44
N ASP A 52 -18.05 -6.67 17.59
CA ASP A 52 -18.79 -7.53 18.54
C ASP A 52 -18.47 -7.31 20.04
N GLY A 53 -17.78 -6.23 20.39
CA GLY A 53 -17.33 -5.91 21.75
C GLY A 53 -16.18 -6.77 22.27
N LYS A 54 -15.85 -7.88 21.59
CA LYS A 54 -14.77 -8.81 21.96
C LYS A 54 -13.45 -8.50 21.26
N VAL A 55 -13.50 -7.65 20.24
CA VAL A 55 -12.34 -7.02 19.62
C VAL A 55 -12.14 -5.63 20.24
N LEU A 56 -11.03 -5.45 20.94
CA LEU A 56 -10.65 -4.18 21.55
C LEU A 56 -10.10 -3.22 20.50
N ILE A 57 -10.77 -2.07 20.33
CA ILE A 57 -10.31 -1.04 19.39
C ILE A 57 -9.33 -0.10 20.12
N PRO A 58 -8.09 0.11 19.62
CA PRO A 58 -7.08 0.95 20.27
C PRO A 58 -7.54 2.39 20.58
N TRP A 59 -8.43 2.93 19.76
CA TRP A 59 -8.95 4.28 19.91
C TRP A 59 -10.10 4.39 20.91
N ALA A 60 -10.89 3.34 21.09
CA ALA A 60 -12.04 3.34 22.01
C ALA A 60 -11.60 3.41 23.47
N ASN A 61 -10.41 2.87 23.77
CA ASN A 61 -9.85 2.79 25.12
C ASN A 61 -8.67 3.74 25.34
N LEU A 62 -8.55 4.79 24.53
CA LEU A 62 -7.46 5.76 24.70
C LEU A 62 -7.75 6.69 25.88
N PRO A 63 -6.90 6.71 26.92
CA PRO A 63 -7.16 7.54 28.10
C PRO A 63 -7.12 9.04 27.79
N THR A 64 -7.94 9.82 28.48
CA THR A 64 -7.90 11.29 28.39
C THR A 64 -6.63 11.85 29.03
N ARG A 65 -6.27 13.07 28.63
CA ARG A 65 -5.11 13.77 29.21
C ARG A 65 -5.19 13.87 30.74
N GLU A 66 -6.33 14.31 31.27
CA GLU A 66 -6.57 14.49 32.70
C GLU A 66 -6.55 13.17 33.48
N TYR A 67 -6.88 12.07 32.82
CA TYR A 67 -6.80 10.76 33.43
C TYR A 67 -5.34 10.30 33.57
N LEU A 68 -4.52 10.55 32.55
CA LEU A 68 -3.13 10.08 32.50
C LEU A 68 -2.19 10.87 33.41
N PHE A 69 -2.22 12.20 33.28
CA PHE A 69 -1.16 13.06 33.80
C PHE A 69 -1.63 13.84 35.02
N ASP A 70 -0.67 14.14 35.89
CA ASP A 70 -0.90 15.06 36.99
C ASP A 70 -1.20 16.49 36.47
N GLN A 71 -1.97 17.26 37.23
CA GLN A 71 -2.40 18.61 36.84
C GLN A 71 -1.20 19.56 36.67
N ASP A 72 -0.16 19.42 37.51
CA ASP A 72 1.03 20.26 37.40
C ASP A 72 1.86 19.92 36.16
N PHE A 73 1.88 18.65 35.75
CA PHE A 73 2.50 18.21 34.50
C PHE A 73 1.79 18.78 33.28
N ILE A 74 0.45 18.68 33.27
CA ILE A 74 -0.39 19.25 32.22
C ILE A 74 -0.13 20.75 32.12
N LYS A 75 -0.22 21.48 33.23
CA LYS A 75 0.01 22.93 33.27
C LYS A 75 1.38 23.35 32.76
N SER A 76 2.41 22.52 33.00
CA SER A 76 3.79 22.82 32.64
C SER A 76 4.11 22.54 31.17
N TYR A 77 3.53 21.49 30.59
CA TYR A 77 4.00 20.96 29.30
C TYR A 77 2.93 20.81 28.21
N TYR A 78 1.64 20.87 28.55
CA TYR A 78 0.58 20.76 27.56
C TYR A 78 0.50 22.03 26.70
N ARG A 79 0.38 21.84 25.38
CA ARG A 79 0.33 22.94 24.40
C ARG A 79 -0.99 22.91 23.64
N GLN A 80 -1.95 23.68 24.13
CA GLN A 80 -3.26 23.85 23.46
C GLN A 80 -3.14 24.68 22.16
N ASP A 81 -2.09 25.48 22.04
CA ASP A 81 -1.82 26.36 20.90
C ASP A 81 -1.17 25.64 19.70
N ILE A 82 -0.85 24.35 19.82
CA ILE A 82 -0.19 23.56 18.78
C ILE A 82 -1.12 22.42 18.35
N GLU A 83 -1.28 22.26 17.03
CA GLU A 83 -2.06 21.17 16.47
C GLU A 83 -1.34 19.82 16.60
N PHE A 84 -2.12 18.75 16.75
CA PHE A 84 -1.62 17.39 16.67
C PHE A 84 -1.25 17.04 15.21
N ALA A 85 -0.42 16.01 15.04
CA ALA A 85 0.05 15.56 13.74
C ALA A 85 -0.01 14.02 13.66
N TYR A 86 -0.76 13.49 12.69
CA TYR A 86 -0.81 12.04 12.42
C TYR A 86 0.50 11.55 11.80
N GLU A 87 0.99 12.30 10.82
CA GLU A 87 2.31 12.12 10.28
C GLU A 87 3.27 13.00 11.08
N THR A 88 4.41 12.45 11.51
CA THR A 88 5.53 13.21 12.07
C THR A 88 6.70 13.22 11.05
N PRO A 89 6.47 13.66 9.79
CA PRO A 89 7.32 13.31 8.67
C PRO A 89 8.59 14.17 8.60
N VAL A 90 8.74 15.26 9.35
CA VAL A 90 9.82 16.21 9.04
C VAL A 90 11.15 15.86 9.70
N LEU A 91 11.15 15.15 10.85
CA LEU A 91 12.37 14.45 11.28
C LEU A 91 12.86 13.46 10.21
N TRP A 92 12.02 13.00 9.27
CA TRP A 92 12.45 12.10 8.19
C TRP A 92 13.35 12.77 7.17
N SER A 93 13.30 14.10 7.06
CA SER A 93 14.32 14.85 6.30
C SER A 93 15.72 14.64 6.87
N LEU A 94 15.83 14.25 8.15
CA LEU A 94 17.06 13.92 8.85
C LEU A 94 17.29 12.42 9.02
N TYR A 95 16.47 11.57 8.39
CA TYR A 95 16.64 10.11 8.46
C TYR A 95 18.02 9.71 7.94
N ARG A 96 18.72 8.83 8.70
CA ARG A 96 20.11 8.41 8.46
C ARG A 96 21.12 9.56 8.42
N GLN A 97 20.86 10.64 9.16
CA GLN A 97 21.83 11.70 9.42
C GLN A 97 22.22 11.73 10.89
N SER A 98 23.11 12.67 11.26
CA SER A 98 23.45 12.91 12.66
C SER A 98 22.28 13.59 13.39
N ILE A 99 21.95 13.13 14.60
CA ILE A 99 20.92 13.75 15.45
C ILE A 99 21.25 15.21 15.78
N LYS A 100 22.53 15.60 15.78
CA LYS A 100 22.95 17.00 16.03
C LYS A 100 22.41 17.97 14.98
N ASN A 101 21.94 17.50 13.83
CA ASN A 101 21.32 18.35 12.82
C ASN A 101 20.02 19.01 13.32
N ILE A 102 19.34 18.47 14.33
CA ILE A 102 18.16 19.12 14.93
C ILE A 102 18.45 20.50 15.53
N LEU A 103 19.72 20.77 15.88
CA LEU A 103 20.16 22.05 16.44
C LEU A 103 20.27 23.15 15.37
N LYS A 104 20.35 22.77 14.08
CA LYS A 104 20.58 23.70 12.97
C LYS A 104 19.25 24.29 12.49
N LYS A 105 19.27 25.60 12.21
CA LYS A 105 18.15 26.31 11.55
C LYS A 105 18.22 26.12 10.02
N PRO A 106 17.09 26.22 9.30
CA PRO A 106 15.73 26.41 9.83
C PRO A 106 15.20 25.13 10.49
N TYR A 107 14.33 25.31 11.50
CA TYR A 107 13.58 24.20 12.08
C TYR A 107 12.33 23.89 11.23
N GLU A 108 11.65 22.79 11.54
CA GLU A 108 10.39 22.41 10.87
C GLU A 108 9.31 23.48 11.00
N LYS A 109 9.14 24.00 12.22
CA LYS A 109 8.24 25.11 12.54
C LYS A 109 9.06 26.24 13.13
N GLU A 110 8.53 27.46 13.08
CA GLU A 110 9.18 28.63 13.69
C GLU A 110 9.52 28.41 15.18
N TRP A 111 8.68 27.62 15.87
CA TRP A 111 8.87 27.26 17.28
C TRP A 111 9.80 26.06 17.52
N GLY A 112 10.09 25.21 16.51
CA GLY A 112 10.92 24.01 16.68
C GLY A 112 10.45 22.79 15.86
N TRP A 113 10.35 21.62 16.50
CA TRP A 113 10.14 20.32 15.84
C TRP A 113 9.00 19.49 16.43
N TYR A 114 8.33 18.70 15.62
CA TYR A 114 7.59 17.54 16.13
C TYR A 114 8.53 16.34 16.37
N SER A 115 8.30 15.65 17.48
CA SER A 115 8.96 14.39 17.83
C SER A 115 8.37 13.22 17.04
N THR A 116 9.17 12.18 16.84
CA THR A 116 8.78 10.95 16.15
C THR A 116 8.62 9.81 17.15
N GLN A 117 7.77 8.84 16.81
CA GLN A 117 7.65 7.53 17.47
C GLN A 117 8.73 6.53 17.03
N GLY A 118 9.48 6.85 15.98
CA GLY A 118 10.57 6.03 15.47
C GLY A 118 11.68 5.84 16.49
N ASP A 119 12.41 4.74 16.34
CA ASP A 119 13.53 4.41 17.21
C ASP A 119 14.75 5.29 16.90
N LEU A 120 15.11 6.23 17.77
CA LEU A 120 16.13 7.22 17.45
C LEU A 120 17.51 6.61 17.20
N SER A 121 17.84 5.44 17.78
CA SER A 121 19.10 4.75 17.52
C SER A 121 19.16 4.07 16.15
N GLU A 122 18.02 3.69 15.58
CA GLU A 122 17.94 3.20 14.19
C GLU A 122 17.76 4.34 13.19
N TYR A 123 17.24 5.48 13.67
CA TYR A 123 16.86 6.61 12.84
C TYR A 123 18.04 7.53 12.51
N PHE A 124 18.92 7.76 13.48
CA PHE A 124 20.10 8.62 13.37
C PHE A 124 21.38 7.79 13.40
N THR A 125 22.45 8.30 12.80
CA THR A 125 23.71 7.57 12.65
C THR A 125 24.60 7.59 13.90
N ASP A 126 24.30 8.46 14.86
CA ASP A 126 25.17 8.78 16.01
C ASP A 126 24.42 8.82 17.35
N VAL A 127 23.29 8.10 17.45
CA VAL A 127 22.60 7.83 18.72
C VAL A 127 23.03 6.45 19.22
N ASP A 128 23.70 6.42 20.37
CA ASP A 128 24.09 5.16 21.03
C ASP A 128 22.84 4.46 21.58
N GLU A 129 22.60 3.21 21.14
CA GLU A 129 21.39 2.49 21.52
C GLU A 129 21.33 2.23 23.03
N GLY A 130 22.43 1.82 23.67
CA GLY A 130 22.44 1.50 25.11
C GLY A 130 22.10 2.72 25.98
N GLU A 131 22.74 3.86 25.70
CA GLU A 131 22.45 5.14 26.36
C GLU A 131 21.02 5.58 26.11
N TYR A 132 20.57 5.56 24.85
CA TYR A 132 19.23 5.98 24.47
C TYR A 132 18.17 5.16 25.19
N ARG A 133 18.28 3.82 25.18
CA ARG A 133 17.33 2.92 25.87
C ARG A 133 17.28 3.16 27.37
N THR A 134 18.44 3.34 28.00
CA THR A 134 18.53 3.64 29.44
C THR A 134 17.87 4.97 29.77
N GLU A 135 18.07 5.97 28.91
CA GLU A 135 17.50 7.30 29.09
C GLU A 135 15.98 7.32 28.85
N LEU A 136 15.44 6.50 27.95
CA LEU A 136 13.98 6.36 27.78
C LEU A 136 13.29 5.85 29.07
N VAL A 137 13.92 4.91 29.79
CA VAL A 137 13.41 4.45 31.10
C VAL A 137 13.43 5.58 32.12
N SER A 138 14.46 6.42 32.11
CA SER A 138 14.52 7.62 32.96
C SER A 138 13.43 8.63 32.58
N CYS A 139 13.22 8.86 31.29
CA CYS A 139 12.17 9.74 30.78
C CYS A 139 10.77 9.26 31.21
N TRP A 140 10.50 7.96 31.14
CA TRP A 140 9.23 7.38 31.61
C TRP A 140 8.98 7.67 33.09
N LYS A 141 10.01 7.52 33.93
CA LYS A 141 9.92 7.80 35.38
C LYS A 141 9.77 9.28 35.72
N GLN A 142 10.18 10.18 34.83
CA GLN A 142 10.03 11.63 34.98
C GLN A 142 8.63 12.13 34.60
N ILE A 143 7.81 11.30 33.96
CA ILE A 143 6.42 11.67 33.66
C ILE A 143 5.64 11.62 34.97
N ASP A 144 5.08 12.76 35.35
CA ASP A 144 4.18 12.85 36.48
C ASP A 144 2.80 12.34 36.09
N PHE A 145 2.60 11.03 36.25
CA PHE A 145 1.31 10.38 36.09
C PHE A 145 0.37 10.71 37.27
N SER A 146 -0.93 10.66 37.00
CA SER A 146 -1.97 10.85 38.02
C SER A 146 -1.87 9.80 39.12
N SER A 147 -2.40 10.11 40.31
CA SER A 147 -2.40 9.18 41.44
C SER A 147 -3.15 7.88 41.16
N HIS A 148 -4.18 7.93 40.31
CA HIS A 148 -4.91 6.76 39.85
C HIS A 148 -4.05 5.85 38.97
N VAL A 149 -3.40 6.42 37.95
CA VAL A 149 -2.50 5.66 37.04
C VAL A 149 -1.34 5.01 37.80
N LYS A 150 -0.76 5.72 38.78
CA LYS A 150 0.30 5.17 39.64
C LYS A 150 -0.17 3.90 40.39
N LYS A 151 -1.41 3.88 40.90
CA LYS A 151 -1.99 2.67 41.54
C LYS A 151 -2.15 1.50 40.56
N ILE A 152 -2.51 1.77 39.30
CA ILE A 152 -2.60 0.73 38.27
C ILE A 152 -1.21 0.14 37.97
N PHE A 153 -0.18 0.97 37.94
CA PHE A 153 1.21 0.50 37.75
C PHE A 153 1.67 -0.36 38.93
N GLU A 154 1.37 0.04 40.16
CA GLU A 154 1.64 -0.76 41.37
C GLU A 154 0.92 -2.10 41.31
N LYS A 155 -0.35 -2.12 40.88
CA LYS A 155 -1.13 -3.35 40.72
C LYS A 155 -0.51 -4.30 39.69
N ALA A 156 -0.10 -3.77 38.54
CA ALA A 156 0.62 -4.55 37.52
C ALA A 156 1.96 -5.11 38.05
N HIS A 157 2.67 -4.33 38.86
CA HIS A 157 3.90 -4.79 39.50
C HIS A 157 3.65 -5.92 40.51
N SER A 158 2.65 -5.78 41.39
CA SER A 158 2.25 -6.85 42.32
C SER A 158 1.88 -8.12 41.57
N LYS A 159 1.12 -8.00 40.48
CA LYS A 159 0.75 -9.16 39.67
C LYS A 159 1.96 -9.86 39.04
N PHE A 160 2.96 -9.10 38.59
CA PHE A 160 4.23 -9.66 38.13
C PHE A 160 4.95 -10.43 39.25
N LEU A 161 4.95 -9.93 40.49
CA LEU A 161 5.57 -10.64 41.62
C LEU A 161 4.88 -11.98 41.90
N ASP A 162 3.55 -12.04 41.76
CA ASP A 162 2.77 -13.28 41.91
C ASP A 162 3.03 -14.28 40.78
N ILE A 163 3.07 -13.80 39.53
CA ILE A 163 3.29 -14.66 38.34
C ILE A 163 4.75 -15.08 38.22
N GLY A 164 5.71 -14.28 38.68
CA GLY A 164 7.14 -14.50 38.46
C GLY A 164 7.57 -14.23 37.02
N LYS A 165 8.74 -14.76 36.65
CA LYS A 165 9.34 -14.56 35.32
C LYS A 165 8.46 -15.16 34.21
N PHE A 166 8.25 -14.40 33.14
CA PHE A 166 7.49 -14.83 31.97
C PHE A 166 7.99 -14.16 30.67
N VAL A 167 7.59 -14.75 29.55
CA VAL A 167 7.75 -14.22 28.19
C VAL A 167 6.41 -13.68 27.70
N ALA A 168 6.43 -12.47 27.11
CA ALA A 168 5.23 -11.87 26.54
C ALA A 168 5.13 -12.17 25.04
N ILE A 169 3.93 -12.56 24.59
CA ILE A 169 3.60 -12.66 23.16
C ILE A 169 2.41 -11.74 22.89
N HIS A 170 2.65 -10.64 22.17
CA HIS A 170 1.64 -9.65 21.84
C HIS A 170 1.08 -9.87 20.44
N ILE A 171 -0.08 -10.52 20.38
CA ILE A 171 -0.82 -10.90 19.18
C ILE A 171 -1.67 -9.70 18.72
N ARG A 172 -1.13 -8.91 17.79
CA ARG A 172 -1.85 -7.79 17.18
C ARG A 172 -2.61 -8.25 15.95
N THR A 173 -3.93 -8.29 16.02
CA THR A 173 -4.79 -8.63 14.88
C THR A 173 -6.07 -7.81 14.91
N GLY A 174 -6.95 -8.06 15.89
CA GLY A 174 -8.20 -7.35 16.18
C GLY A 174 -8.86 -6.68 14.96
N GLU A 175 -8.99 -5.36 15.01
CA GLU A 175 -9.64 -4.56 13.97
C GLU A 175 -9.06 -4.78 12.57
N VAL A 176 -7.78 -5.16 12.43
CA VAL A 176 -7.12 -5.32 11.13
C VAL A 176 -7.69 -6.50 10.36
N ILE A 177 -8.23 -7.50 11.09
CA ILE A 177 -8.89 -8.68 10.52
C ILE A 177 -10.41 -8.47 10.45
N HIS A 178 -11.02 -7.83 11.44
CA HIS A 178 -12.48 -7.78 11.54
C HIS A 178 -13.15 -6.57 10.86
N ASP A 179 -12.41 -5.51 10.59
CA ASP A 179 -12.91 -4.36 9.84
C ASP A 179 -12.73 -4.53 8.32
N GLU A 180 -13.78 -4.24 7.55
CA GLU A 180 -13.78 -4.41 6.09
C GLU A 180 -12.72 -3.54 5.39
N PHE A 181 -12.51 -2.32 5.88
CA PHE A 181 -11.52 -1.44 5.30
C PHE A 181 -10.11 -2.03 5.48
N TYR A 182 -9.73 -2.39 6.70
CA TYR A 182 -8.40 -2.98 6.94
C TYR A 182 -8.18 -4.29 6.18
N ARG A 183 -9.20 -5.16 6.07
CA ARG A 183 -9.12 -6.38 5.26
C ARG A 183 -8.86 -6.10 3.78
N ASN A 184 -9.47 -5.06 3.22
CA ASN A 184 -9.24 -4.69 1.83
C ASN A 184 -7.83 -4.16 1.58
N ILE A 185 -7.08 -3.79 2.63
CA ILE A 185 -5.71 -3.27 2.54
C ILE A 185 -4.70 -4.20 3.21
N LEU A 186 -5.04 -5.49 3.30
CA LEU A 186 -4.27 -6.50 4.02
C LEU A 186 -2.81 -6.55 3.58
N TYR A 187 -2.51 -6.40 2.29
CA TYR A 187 -1.12 -6.31 1.83
C TYR A 187 -0.35 -5.17 2.50
N HIS A 188 -0.94 -3.99 2.63
CA HIS A 188 -0.32 -2.85 3.31
C HIS A 188 -0.11 -3.15 4.81
N CYS A 189 -1.11 -3.72 5.47
CA CYS A 189 -1.07 -4.01 6.89
C CYS A 189 -0.33 -5.30 7.27
N ARG A 190 0.26 -6.04 6.33
CA ARG A 190 0.80 -7.39 6.56
C ARG A 190 1.79 -7.50 7.74
N TYR A 191 2.64 -6.48 7.94
CA TYR A 191 3.62 -6.47 9.03
C TYR A 191 3.05 -5.98 10.38
N LYS A 192 1.81 -5.47 10.39
CA LYS A 192 1.07 -5.13 11.62
C LYS A 192 0.43 -6.36 12.25
N ILE A 193 0.11 -7.35 11.43
CA ILE A 193 -0.63 -8.55 11.81
C ILE A 193 0.33 -9.58 12.41
N PHE A 194 -0.06 -10.18 13.53
CA PHE A 194 0.63 -11.32 14.12
C PHE A 194 -0.14 -12.60 13.74
N PRO A 195 0.37 -13.45 12.83
CA PRO A 195 -0.26 -14.73 12.50
C PRO A 195 -0.41 -15.63 13.73
N TYR A 196 -1.63 -16.06 14.03
CA TYR A 196 -1.87 -16.97 15.16
C TYR A 196 -1.06 -18.28 15.10
N PRO A 197 -0.72 -18.87 13.91
CA PRO A 197 0.17 -20.02 13.85
C PRO A 197 1.53 -19.75 14.48
N PHE A 198 2.08 -18.55 14.29
CA PHE A 198 3.36 -18.15 14.88
C PHE A 198 3.24 -18.04 16.40
N ALA A 199 2.11 -17.54 16.91
CA ALA A 199 1.91 -17.37 18.35
C ALA A 199 1.93 -18.73 19.06
N LEU A 200 1.31 -19.75 18.45
CA LEU A 200 1.31 -21.12 18.95
C LEU A 200 2.71 -21.74 18.92
N GLU A 201 3.41 -21.69 17.79
CA GLU A 201 4.75 -22.28 17.69
C GLU A 201 5.71 -21.63 18.68
N ILE A 202 5.70 -20.30 18.78
CA ILE A 202 6.56 -19.56 19.71
C ILE A 202 6.21 -19.90 21.15
N ALA A 203 4.92 -19.87 21.54
CA ALA A 203 4.51 -20.20 22.90
C ALA A 203 4.94 -21.61 23.31
N LEU A 204 4.69 -22.60 22.45
CA LEU A 204 5.06 -23.99 22.73
C LEU A 204 6.58 -24.19 22.81
N LYS A 205 7.37 -23.50 21.96
CA LYS A 205 8.84 -23.50 22.06
C LYS A 205 9.33 -22.88 23.38
N GLU A 206 8.75 -21.78 23.81
CA GLU A 206 9.14 -21.11 25.06
C GLU A 206 8.76 -21.89 26.32
N ILE A 207 7.57 -22.49 26.33
CA ILE A 207 7.12 -23.40 27.39
C ILE A 207 8.07 -24.60 27.50
N LYS A 208 8.50 -25.17 26.36
CA LYS A 208 9.46 -26.27 26.34
C LYS A 208 10.82 -25.88 26.93
N LYS A 209 11.22 -24.61 26.83
CA LYS A 209 12.42 -24.06 27.49
C LYS A 209 12.24 -23.82 28.99
N GLY A 210 11.03 -24.03 29.52
CA GLY A 210 10.70 -23.81 30.93
C GLY A 210 10.20 -22.40 31.26
N HIS A 211 9.89 -21.58 30.26
CA HIS A 211 9.34 -20.25 30.47
C HIS A 211 7.82 -20.30 30.67
N ARG A 212 7.31 -19.42 31.53
CA ARG A 212 5.89 -19.05 31.55
C ARG A 212 5.63 -18.10 30.38
N VAL A 213 4.46 -18.19 29.77
CA VAL A 213 4.06 -17.37 28.62
C VAL A 213 2.74 -16.67 28.90
N ILE A 214 2.68 -15.38 28.63
CA ILE A 214 1.44 -14.61 28.67
C ILE A 214 1.10 -14.11 27.27
N PHE A 215 -0.09 -14.46 26.79
CA PHE A 215 -0.67 -13.89 25.58
C PHE A 215 -1.32 -12.54 25.88
N PHE A 216 -0.89 -11.52 25.14
CA PHE A 216 -1.51 -10.19 25.08
C PHE A 216 -2.09 -9.99 23.68
N GLY A 217 -3.12 -9.17 23.54
CA GLY A 217 -3.66 -8.84 22.23
C GLY A 217 -5.05 -8.22 22.29
N ASP A 218 -5.55 -7.89 21.12
CA ASP A 218 -6.77 -7.10 20.93
C ASP A 218 -8.00 -7.90 20.52
N ASP A 219 -7.87 -9.22 20.27
CA ASP A 219 -9.00 -10.12 20.03
C ASP A 219 -9.06 -11.17 21.16
N LEU A 220 -10.01 -10.98 22.06
CA LEU A 220 -10.12 -11.80 23.28
C LEU A 220 -10.51 -13.24 22.98
N ASN A 221 -11.37 -13.47 21.97
CA ASN A 221 -11.74 -14.82 21.55
C ASN A 221 -10.54 -15.55 20.98
N LEU A 222 -9.77 -14.90 20.10
CA LEU A 222 -8.58 -15.51 19.52
C LEU A 222 -7.60 -15.93 20.62
N ILE A 223 -7.28 -15.02 21.54
CA ILE A 223 -6.34 -15.31 22.64
C ILE A 223 -6.80 -16.52 23.45
N GLN A 224 -8.09 -16.57 23.80
CA GLN A 224 -8.64 -17.67 24.58
C GLN A 224 -8.57 -19.00 23.81
N ASN A 225 -8.95 -19.01 22.54
CA ASN A 225 -8.90 -20.22 21.71
C ASN A 225 -7.46 -20.75 21.53
N LEU A 226 -6.47 -19.86 21.40
CA LEU A 226 -5.06 -20.25 21.33
C LEU A 226 -4.55 -20.80 22.66
N LYS A 227 -4.95 -20.20 23.79
CA LYS A 227 -4.62 -20.70 25.13
C LYS A 227 -5.18 -22.11 25.34
N GLU A 228 -6.44 -22.33 24.98
CA GLU A 228 -7.11 -23.63 25.06
C GLU A 228 -6.40 -24.68 24.19
N TYR A 229 -6.04 -24.32 22.95
CA TYR A 229 -5.28 -25.20 22.08
C TYR A 229 -3.94 -25.62 22.69
N CYS A 230 -3.18 -24.68 23.26
CA CYS A 230 -1.92 -25.00 23.94
C CYS A 230 -2.14 -25.91 25.16
N SER A 231 -3.27 -25.76 25.87
CA SER A 231 -3.55 -26.44 27.13
C SER A 231 -3.79 -27.95 27.00
N PHE A 232 -3.96 -28.49 25.79
CA PHE A 232 -3.96 -29.95 25.56
C PHE A 232 -2.62 -30.60 25.90
N ASN A 233 -1.54 -29.82 25.92
CA ASN A 233 -0.26 -30.24 26.47
C ASN A 233 -0.20 -29.90 27.97
N LYS A 234 -0.04 -30.92 28.83
CA LYS A 234 0.00 -30.74 30.30
C LYS A 234 1.06 -29.74 30.77
N GLN A 235 2.25 -29.75 30.16
CA GLN A 235 3.31 -28.78 30.48
C GLN A 235 2.90 -27.35 30.10
N ALA A 236 2.19 -27.19 28.99
CA ALA A 236 1.71 -25.89 28.55
C ALA A 236 0.55 -25.38 29.41
N GLN A 237 -0.35 -26.26 29.83
CA GLN A 237 -1.50 -25.92 30.68
C GLN A 237 -1.11 -25.15 31.95
N GLU A 238 0.00 -25.52 32.58
CA GLU A 238 0.48 -24.89 33.83
C GLU A 238 1.29 -23.59 33.61
N ASN A 239 1.73 -23.34 32.37
CA ASN A 239 2.69 -22.28 32.04
C ASN A 239 2.16 -21.25 31.05
N ILE A 240 0.91 -21.37 30.59
CA ILE A 240 0.31 -20.45 29.63
C ILE A 240 -0.87 -19.68 30.25
N PHE A 241 -0.83 -18.35 30.10
CA PHE A 241 -1.82 -17.43 30.64
C PHE A 241 -2.34 -16.53 29.53
N SER A 242 -3.60 -16.11 29.62
CA SER A 242 -4.11 -14.99 28.83
C SER A 242 -4.08 -13.73 29.69
N ILE A 243 -3.88 -12.58 29.06
CA ILE A 243 -4.04 -11.30 29.73
C ILE A 243 -5.48 -11.09 30.20
N ASP A 244 -6.46 -11.65 29.49
CA ASP A 244 -7.87 -11.47 29.81
C ASP A 244 -8.26 -12.15 31.14
N ASP A 245 -7.75 -13.36 31.41
CA ASP A 245 -7.94 -14.03 32.70
C ASP A 245 -7.37 -13.20 33.86
N ILE A 246 -6.21 -12.57 33.61
CA ILE A 246 -5.55 -11.70 34.59
C ILE A 246 -6.39 -10.45 34.82
N ILE A 247 -6.86 -9.79 33.77
CA ILE A 247 -7.70 -8.59 33.85
C ILE A 247 -9.00 -8.87 34.61
N ALA A 248 -9.66 -10.00 34.31
CA ALA A 248 -10.87 -10.43 34.99
C ALA A 248 -10.63 -10.68 36.49
N PHE A 249 -9.54 -11.38 36.83
CA PHE A 249 -9.16 -11.60 38.23
C PHE A 249 -8.88 -10.29 38.97
N GLU A 250 -8.20 -9.36 38.31
CA GLU A 250 -7.88 -8.04 38.85
C GLU A 250 -9.10 -7.09 38.85
N GLN A 251 -10.24 -7.44 38.27
CA GLN A 251 -11.45 -6.58 38.18
C GLN A 251 -11.16 -5.23 37.51
N LEU A 252 -10.44 -5.26 36.38
CA LEU A 252 -10.05 -4.07 35.61
C LEU A 252 -10.97 -3.89 34.39
N ASP A 253 -12.26 -3.73 34.63
CA ASP A 253 -13.29 -3.64 33.57
C ASP A 253 -13.25 -2.31 32.79
N ASN A 254 -12.60 -1.29 33.35
CA ASN A 254 -12.39 -0.01 32.67
C ASN A 254 -11.31 -0.14 31.60
N GLY A 255 -11.62 0.28 30.37
CA GLY A 255 -10.70 0.19 29.23
C GLY A 255 -9.37 0.94 29.39
N TYR A 256 -9.37 2.07 30.12
CA TYR A 256 -8.14 2.83 30.41
C TYR A 256 -7.26 2.09 31.41
N ASP A 257 -7.86 1.58 32.48
CA ASP A 257 -7.17 0.79 33.50
C ASP A 257 -6.55 -0.47 32.89
N ARG A 258 -7.34 -1.21 32.10
CA ARG A 258 -6.89 -2.38 31.35
C ARG A 258 -5.67 -2.03 30.50
N LEU A 259 -5.79 -1.03 29.62
CA LEU A 259 -4.72 -0.65 28.70
C LEU A 259 -3.40 -0.33 29.43
N LEU A 260 -3.47 0.44 30.52
CA LEU A 260 -2.30 0.82 31.31
C LEU A 260 -1.70 -0.37 32.06
N PHE A 261 -2.55 -1.22 32.64
CA PHE A 261 -2.13 -2.43 33.31
C PHE A 261 -1.43 -3.39 32.36
N GLU A 262 -2.00 -3.64 31.17
CA GLU A 262 -1.42 -4.51 30.16
C GLU A 262 -0.03 -4.03 29.71
N LEU A 263 0.11 -2.71 29.44
CA LEU A 263 1.38 -2.13 29.03
C LEU A 263 2.47 -2.37 30.10
N VAL A 264 2.16 -2.05 31.36
CA VAL A 264 3.14 -2.16 32.45
C VAL A 264 3.43 -3.61 32.78
N LEU A 265 2.42 -4.49 32.84
CA LEU A 265 2.66 -5.91 33.06
C LEU A 265 3.55 -6.49 31.95
N MET A 266 3.24 -6.22 30.68
CA MET A 266 4.05 -6.67 29.53
C MET A 266 5.50 -6.19 29.64
N SER A 267 5.74 -4.95 30.10
CA SER A 267 7.09 -4.42 30.28
C SER A 267 7.92 -5.13 31.35
N LYS A 268 7.30 -5.94 32.22
CA LYS A 268 8.00 -6.75 33.23
C LYS A 268 8.48 -8.10 32.69
N SER A 269 8.14 -8.47 31.47
CA SER A 269 8.57 -9.74 30.88
C SER A 269 10.10 -9.81 30.71
N GLU A 270 10.63 -11.01 30.48
CA GLU A 270 12.04 -11.18 30.13
C GLU A 270 12.33 -10.63 28.73
N TYR A 271 11.42 -10.87 27.79
CA TYR A 271 11.39 -10.30 26.44
C TYR A 271 9.98 -10.37 25.87
N ILE A 272 9.77 -9.64 24.76
CA ILE A 272 8.45 -9.45 24.15
C ILE A 272 8.51 -9.84 22.68
N PHE A 273 7.71 -10.82 22.27
CA PHE A 273 7.44 -11.08 20.85
C PHE A 273 6.28 -10.20 20.36
N GLY A 274 6.44 -9.61 19.19
CA GLY A 274 5.39 -8.81 18.56
C GLY A 274 5.53 -8.72 17.04
N SER A 275 4.51 -8.15 16.39
CA SER A 275 4.53 -7.87 14.96
C SER A 275 5.45 -6.69 14.61
N GLY A 276 5.83 -6.60 13.34
CA GLY A 276 6.83 -5.64 12.85
C GLY A 276 6.46 -4.17 12.97
N THR A 277 5.20 -3.80 13.19
CA THR A 277 4.77 -2.37 13.21
C THR A 277 3.89 -1.99 14.40
N THR A 278 3.84 -2.79 15.48
CA THR A 278 3.04 -2.44 16.67
C THR A 278 3.79 -1.46 17.59
N GLY A 279 3.21 -0.29 17.83
CA GLY A 279 3.72 0.68 18.80
C GLY A 279 3.47 0.30 20.26
N PHE A 280 2.44 -0.49 20.55
CA PHE A 280 2.04 -0.79 21.94
C PHE A 280 3.08 -1.67 22.65
N SER A 281 3.42 -2.82 22.08
CA SER A 281 4.44 -3.72 22.63
C SER A 281 5.87 -3.16 22.54
N ARG A 282 6.16 -2.31 21.55
CA ARG A 282 7.42 -1.54 21.53
C ARG A 282 7.48 -0.50 22.65
N CYS A 283 6.36 0.17 22.95
CA CYS A 283 6.30 1.08 24.09
C CYS A 283 6.54 0.31 25.40
N ALA A 284 5.93 -0.88 25.57
CA ALA A 284 6.19 -1.74 26.73
C ALA A 284 7.68 -2.10 26.84
N SER A 285 8.35 -2.35 25.72
CA SER A 285 9.78 -2.65 25.72
C SER A 285 10.63 -1.45 26.12
N TRP A 286 10.25 -0.23 25.72
CA TRP A 286 11.01 0.99 26.02
C TRP A 286 10.98 1.38 27.50
N ILE A 287 9.83 1.23 28.17
CA ILE A 287 9.64 1.77 29.54
C ILE A 287 10.43 0.99 30.62
N GLU A 288 10.89 -0.21 30.31
CA GLU A 288 11.70 -1.07 31.20
C GLU A 288 12.96 -1.63 30.51
N ASN A 289 13.33 -1.07 29.34
CA ASN A 289 14.45 -1.51 28.51
C ASN A 289 14.47 -3.04 28.28
N LYS A 290 13.34 -3.58 27.81
CA LYS A 290 13.21 -5.00 27.45
C LYS A 290 13.53 -5.23 25.98
N ILE A 291 14.00 -6.45 25.70
CA ILE A 291 14.24 -6.91 24.34
C ILE A 291 12.90 -7.11 23.64
N PHE A 292 12.72 -6.43 22.52
CA PHE A 292 11.60 -6.65 21.60
C PHE A 292 12.06 -7.52 20.43
N ILE A 293 11.33 -8.60 20.17
CA ILE A 293 11.62 -9.55 19.11
C ILE A 293 10.51 -9.45 18.05
N ASN A 294 10.88 -8.94 16.87
CA ASN A 294 10.00 -8.96 15.71
C ASN A 294 9.90 -10.39 15.15
N ILE A 295 8.69 -10.94 15.12
CA ILE A 295 8.46 -12.32 14.69
C ILE A 295 8.90 -12.60 13.25
N PHE A 296 8.81 -11.61 12.37
CA PHE A 296 9.17 -11.77 10.96
C PHE A 296 10.69 -11.86 10.74
N ASP A 297 11.48 -11.32 11.67
CA ASP A 297 12.94 -11.41 11.66
C ASP A 297 13.42 -12.63 12.46
N HIS A 298 12.62 -13.07 13.44
CA HIS A 298 12.93 -14.22 14.30
C HIS A 298 12.75 -15.57 13.60
N LEU A 299 11.73 -15.70 12.74
CA LEU A 299 11.43 -16.91 12.01
C LEU A 299 11.96 -16.80 10.57
N SER A 300 12.72 -17.80 10.12
CA SER A 300 13.12 -17.86 8.71
C SER A 300 11.90 -18.00 7.80
N LEU A 301 12.08 -17.65 6.53
CA LEU A 301 11.01 -17.68 5.54
C LEU A 301 10.40 -19.08 5.36
N ILE A 302 11.24 -20.12 5.44
CA ILE A 302 10.81 -21.53 5.40
C ILE A 302 10.03 -21.89 6.67
N GLU A 303 10.53 -21.52 7.85
CA GLU A 303 9.81 -21.74 9.11
C GLU A 303 8.44 -21.05 9.10
N GLN A 304 8.36 -19.80 8.64
CA GLN A 304 7.09 -19.08 8.51
C GLN A 304 6.09 -19.87 7.65
N TYR A 305 6.52 -20.38 6.51
CA TYR A 305 5.66 -21.18 5.63
C TYR A 305 5.21 -22.50 6.27
N GLU A 306 6.13 -23.24 6.88
CA GLU A 306 5.85 -24.54 7.51
C GLU A 306 4.95 -24.40 8.75
N ILE A 307 5.18 -23.38 9.57
CA ILE A 307 4.39 -23.13 10.78
C ILE A 307 2.94 -22.79 10.42
N ILE A 308 2.71 -21.96 9.40
CA ILE A 308 1.33 -21.66 8.97
C ILE A 308 0.66 -22.95 8.52
N LEU A 309 1.28 -23.75 7.65
CA LEU A 309 0.70 -25.02 7.19
C LEU A 309 0.39 -25.98 8.34
N LYS A 310 1.23 -26.02 9.37
CA LYS A 310 1.05 -26.88 10.55
C LYS A 310 -0.18 -26.53 11.37
N TYR A 311 -0.53 -25.25 11.48
CA TYR A 311 -1.56 -24.77 12.42
C TYR A 311 -2.76 -24.07 11.76
N ILE A 312 -2.81 -23.95 10.43
CA ILE A 312 -3.89 -23.21 9.76
C ILE A 312 -5.28 -23.82 9.94
N ASP A 313 -5.37 -25.13 10.13
CA ASP A 313 -6.64 -25.86 10.21
C ASP A 313 -7.09 -26.14 11.67
N ILE A 314 -6.56 -25.40 12.65
CA ILE A 314 -7.04 -25.50 14.04
C ILE A 314 -8.53 -25.12 14.12
N GLU A 315 -9.29 -25.92 14.87
CA GLU A 315 -10.71 -25.70 15.14
C GLU A 315 -10.95 -24.43 15.96
N ASN A 316 -12.19 -23.91 15.95
CA ASN A 316 -12.60 -22.74 16.74
C ASN A 316 -11.87 -21.42 16.42
N ILE A 317 -11.07 -21.36 15.36
CA ILE A 317 -10.56 -20.10 14.80
C ILE A 317 -11.57 -19.54 13.79
N ASP A 318 -11.76 -18.22 13.76
CA ASP A 318 -12.64 -17.55 12.80
C ASP A 318 -12.12 -17.65 11.36
N ASP A 319 -13.02 -17.72 10.38
CA ASP A 319 -12.67 -17.87 8.97
C ASP A 319 -11.88 -16.68 8.41
N LEU A 320 -12.07 -15.46 8.92
CA LEU A 320 -11.28 -14.29 8.51
C LEU A 320 -9.80 -14.47 8.84
N TYR A 321 -9.48 -15.10 9.98
CA TYR A 321 -8.10 -15.45 10.31
C TYR A 321 -7.53 -16.49 9.35
N ARG A 322 -8.32 -17.51 8.98
CA ARG A 322 -7.90 -18.51 7.98
C ARG A 322 -7.66 -17.83 6.64
N SER A 323 -8.55 -16.95 6.21
CA SER A 323 -8.41 -16.18 4.97
C SER A 323 -7.10 -15.38 4.94
N CYS A 324 -6.82 -14.65 6.03
CA CYS A 324 -5.58 -13.89 6.17
C CYS A 324 -4.33 -14.77 6.11
N ASN A 325 -4.32 -15.92 6.79
CA ASN A 325 -3.18 -16.84 6.79
C ASN A 325 -2.97 -17.52 5.42
N TYR A 326 -4.05 -17.82 4.69
CA TYR A 326 -3.95 -18.28 3.30
C TYR A 326 -3.39 -17.19 2.37
N PHE A 327 -3.74 -15.92 2.59
CA PHE A 327 -3.10 -14.82 1.89
C PHE A 327 -1.60 -14.71 2.22
N PHE A 328 -1.20 -14.93 3.48
CA PHE A 328 0.21 -14.95 3.87
C PHE A 328 0.98 -16.14 3.27
N LEU A 329 0.36 -17.33 3.18
CA LEU A 329 0.92 -18.45 2.45
C LEU A 329 1.15 -18.11 0.97
N PHE A 330 0.24 -17.37 0.34
CA PHE A 330 0.46 -16.86 -1.01
C PHE A 330 1.70 -15.94 -1.06
N LEU A 331 1.82 -14.95 -0.18
CA LEU A 331 2.98 -14.05 -0.14
C LEU A 331 4.31 -14.80 0.08
N LEU A 332 4.32 -15.77 0.99
CA LEU A 332 5.49 -16.62 1.24
C LEU A 332 5.81 -17.51 0.02
N SER A 333 4.78 -18.03 -0.65
CA SER A 333 4.96 -18.86 -1.85
C SER A 333 5.52 -18.07 -3.04
N GLU A 334 5.24 -16.76 -3.14
CA GLU A 334 5.91 -15.87 -4.09
C GLU A 334 7.40 -15.77 -3.78
N GLN A 335 7.76 -15.51 -2.51
CA GLN A 335 9.16 -15.37 -2.11
C GLN A 335 9.96 -16.68 -2.20
N LEU A 336 9.30 -17.83 -2.00
CA LEU A 336 9.87 -19.17 -2.18
C LEU A 336 9.91 -19.63 -3.65
N ASN A 337 9.40 -18.83 -4.59
CA ASN A 337 9.29 -19.19 -6.00
C ASN A 337 8.54 -20.53 -6.23
N LEU A 338 7.46 -20.78 -5.48
CA LEU A 338 6.64 -21.98 -5.68
C LEU A 338 5.87 -21.91 -7.01
N ASN A 339 5.38 -23.06 -7.48
CA ASN A 339 4.66 -23.12 -8.74
C ASN A 339 3.29 -22.41 -8.69
N PHE A 340 2.77 -22.10 -9.88
CA PHE A 340 1.49 -21.41 -10.08
C PHE A 340 0.32 -22.09 -9.36
N ASP A 341 0.18 -23.41 -9.45
CA ASP A 341 -0.98 -24.13 -8.90
C ASP A 341 -1.04 -24.01 -7.36
N ILE A 342 0.11 -24.03 -6.69
CA ILE A 342 0.19 -23.84 -5.24
C ILE A 342 -0.24 -22.42 -4.87
N LYS A 343 0.29 -21.41 -5.56
CA LYS A 343 -0.03 -19.98 -5.35
C LYS A 343 -1.52 -19.72 -5.55
N LEU A 344 -2.08 -20.23 -6.67
CA LEU A 344 -3.48 -20.09 -7.01
C LEU A 344 -4.38 -20.77 -5.98
N ARG A 345 -3.99 -21.96 -5.49
CA ARG A 345 -4.73 -22.68 -4.44
C ARG A 345 -4.79 -21.87 -3.14
N TYR A 346 -3.72 -21.19 -2.74
CA TYR A 346 -3.74 -20.36 -1.53
C TYR A 346 -4.65 -19.15 -1.67
N LEU A 347 -4.60 -18.43 -2.79
CA LEU A 347 -5.54 -17.32 -3.03
C LEU A 347 -6.99 -17.81 -3.14
N SER A 348 -7.22 -18.95 -3.78
CA SER A 348 -8.55 -19.59 -3.85
C SER A 348 -9.09 -19.91 -2.45
N LYS A 349 -8.25 -20.45 -1.57
CA LYS A 349 -8.64 -20.73 -0.18
C LYS A 349 -8.88 -19.44 0.61
N SER A 350 -8.04 -18.41 0.44
CA SER A 350 -8.28 -17.09 1.06
C SER A 350 -9.66 -16.55 0.69
N LEU A 351 -10.01 -16.55 -0.60
CA LEU A 351 -11.31 -16.11 -1.10
C LEU A 351 -12.48 -17.04 -0.71
N ARG A 352 -12.22 -18.31 -0.43
CA ARG A 352 -13.24 -19.24 0.08
C ARG A 352 -13.65 -18.86 1.51
N TYR A 353 -12.68 -18.51 2.36
CA TYR A 353 -12.93 -18.12 3.76
C TYR A 353 -13.38 -16.66 3.91
N ASP A 354 -12.97 -15.78 2.98
CA ASP A 354 -13.49 -14.41 2.88
C ASP A 354 -13.79 -14.05 1.42
N SER A 355 -15.02 -14.32 0.99
CA SER A 355 -15.47 -14.01 -0.38
C SER A 355 -15.58 -12.52 -0.68
N GLY A 356 -15.47 -11.66 0.34
CA GLY A 356 -15.49 -10.21 0.23
C GLY A 356 -14.11 -9.57 0.12
N SER A 357 -13.02 -10.33 0.27
CA SER A 357 -11.64 -9.80 0.26
C SER A 357 -11.22 -9.29 -1.11
N LEU A 358 -11.39 -7.99 -1.36
CA LEU A 358 -10.93 -7.37 -2.60
C LEU A 358 -9.40 -7.35 -2.70
N ASN A 359 -8.69 -7.35 -1.57
CA ASN A 359 -7.24 -7.56 -1.54
C ASN A 359 -6.87 -8.88 -2.21
N SER A 360 -7.47 -9.99 -1.78
CA SER A 360 -7.18 -11.31 -2.34
C SER A 360 -7.63 -11.42 -3.80
N GLU A 361 -8.72 -10.74 -4.21
CA GLU A 361 -9.13 -10.67 -5.62
C GLU A 361 -8.09 -10.00 -6.52
N VAL A 362 -7.54 -8.86 -6.08
CA VAL A 362 -6.51 -8.13 -6.84
C VAL A 362 -5.28 -9.03 -7.07
N PHE A 363 -4.80 -9.71 -6.03
CA PHE A 363 -3.66 -10.62 -6.15
C PHE A 363 -3.99 -11.89 -6.96
N TYR A 364 -5.23 -12.39 -6.91
CA TYR A 364 -5.68 -13.51 -7.72
C TYR A 364 -5.64 -13.17 -9.21
N ILE A 365 -6.22 -12.03 -9.58
CA ILE A 365 -6.20 -11.53 -10.96
C ILE A 365 -4.75 -11.28 -11.41
N ASN A 366 -3.92 -10.66 -10.56
CA ASN A 366 -2.52 -10.42 -10.87
C ASN A 366 -1.75 -11.73 -11.15
N LEU A 367 -1.94 -12.76 -10.33
CA LEU A 367 -1.30 -14.06 -10.52
C LEU A 367 -1.70 -14.70 -11.85
N LEU A 368 -2.98 -14.60 -12.24
CA LEU A 368 -3.45 -15.07 -13.54
C LEU A 368 -2.79 -14.32 -14.70
N LEU A 369 -2.68 -12.98 -14.59
CA LEU A 369 -2.02 -12.15 -15.61
C LEU A 369 -0.53 -12.50 -15.75
N GLN A 370 0.19 -12.67 -14.64
CA GLN A 370 1.60 -13.07 -14.63
C GLN A 370 1.85 -14.44 -15.27
N ASN A 371 0.84 -15.33 -15.29
CA ASN A 371 0.94 -16.69 -15.83
C ASN A 371 0.17 -16.85 -17.16
N GLU A 372 -0.08 -15.75 -17.87
CA GLU A 372 -0.72 -15.72 -19.19
C GLU A 372 -2.13 -16.36 -19.24
N LYS A 373 -2.81 -16.46 -18.09
CA LYS A 373 -4.19 -16.95 -17.96
C LYS A 373 -5.20 -15.83 -18.25
N PHE A 374 -5.02 -15.13 -19.37
CA PHE A 374 -5.72 -13.88 -19.66
C PHE A 374 -7.23 -14.03 -19.73
N LYS A 375 -7.73 -15.15 -20.29
CA LYS A 375 -9.19 -15.38 -20.36
C LYS A 375 -9.81 -15.55 -18.97
N GLU A 376 -9.16 -16.33 -18.11
CA GLU A 376 -9.59 -16.54 -16.72
C GLU A 376 -9.52 -15.22 -15.92
N ALA A 377 -8.49 -14.41 -16.15
CA ALA A 377 -8.37 -13.09 -15.52
C ALA A 377 -9.49 -12.14 -15.97
N ASP A 378 -9.81 -12.12 -17.26
CA ASP A 378 -10.88 -11.30 -17.84
C ASP A 378 -12.27 -11.71 -17.30
N ASP A 379 -12.53 -13.01 -17.17
CA ASP A 379 -13.77 -13.55 -16.61
C ASP A 379 -13.88 -13.25 -15.10
N ARG A 380 -12.77 -13.35 -14.36
CA ARG A 380 -12.74 -12.99 -12.93
C ARG A 380 -12.98 -11.50 -12.72
N LEU A 381 -12.38 -10.65 -13.56
CA LEU A 381 -12.59 -9.21 -13.55
C LEU A 381 -14.07 -8.85 -13.82
N GLU A 382 -14.73 -9.54 -14.75
CA GLU A 382 -16.17 -9.34 -14.98
C GLU A 382 -16.97 -9.55 -13.69
N GLN A 383 -16.71 -10.64 -12.97
CA GLN A 383 -17.40 -10.96 -11.72
C GLN A 383 -17.18 -9.89 -10.64
N VAL A 384 -15.92 -9.46 -10.46
CA VAL A 384 -15.56 -8.44 -9.45
C VAL A 384 -16.13 -7.09 -9.82
N ILE A 385 -16.05 -6.67 -11.08
CA ILE A 385 -16.59 -5.39 -11.56
C ILE A 385 -18.12 -5.38 -11.44
N CYS A 386 -18.81 -6.47 -11.82
CA CYS A 386 -20.27 -6.55 -11.71
C CYS A 386 -20.76 -6.41 -10.26
N LYS A 387 -20.03 -6.98 -9.28
CA LYS A 387 -20.45 -6.98 -7.87
C LYS A 387 -19.96 -5.76 -7.09
N ASN A 388 -18.71 -5.35 -7.31
CA ASN A 388 -17.97 -4.45 -6.42
C ASN A 388 -17.24 -3.31 -7.16
N LYS A 389 -17.71 -2.89 -8.34
CA LYS A 389 -17.05 -1.89 -9.21
C LYS A 389 -16.40 -0.74 -8.45
N LYS A 390 -17.17 -0.01 -7.63
CA LYS A 390 -16.68 1.18 -6.92
C LYS A 390 -15.57 0.80 -5.95
N LYS A 391 -15.84 -0.12 -5.01
CA LYS A 391 -14.86 -0.56 -4.00
C LYS A 391 -13.59 -1.14 -4.63
N PHE A 392 -13.72 -1.89 -5.73
CA PHE A 392 -12.57 -2.44 -6.45
C PHE A 392 -11.65 -1.35 -7.02
N PHE A 393 -12.22 -0.34 -7.70
CA PHE A 393 -11.41 0.76 -8.21
C PHE A 393 -10.95 1.72 -7.12
N ASP A 394 -11.72 1.90 -6.05
CA ASP A 394 -11.30 2.68 -4.88
C ASP A 394 -10.08 2.02 -4.22
N LEU A 395 -10.03 0.68 -4.16
CA LEU A 395 -8.88 -0.07 -3.67
C LEU A 395 -7.70 -0.07 -4.65
N LEU A 396 -7.95 -0.33 -5.94
CA LEU A 396 -6.90 -0.47 -6.95
C LEU A 396 -6.25 0.87 -7.31
N LEU A 397 -7.05 1.94 -7.40
CA LEU A 397 -6.68 3.25 -7.96
C LEU A 397 -6.90 4.41 -6.97
N GLY A 398 -7.76 4.24 -5.97
CA GLY A 398 -8.45 5.32 -5.29
C GLY A 398 -7.90 5.80 -3.94
N TYR A 399 -8.47 6.93 -3.55
CA TYR A 399 -8.11 7.81 -2.44
C TYR A 399 -8.43 7.22 -1.06
N GLY A 400 -7.42 7.23 -0.18
CA GLY A 400 -7.58 7.22 1.28
C GLY A 400 -7.14 5.95 1.99
N GLN A 401 -6.90 4.83 1.29
CA GLN A 401 -7.02 3.54 1.98
C GLN A 401 -5.91 2.50 1.66
N ASN A 402 -5.36 2.33 0.44
CA ASN A 402 -4.21 1.41 0.22
C ASN A 402 -3.01 2.10 -0.48
N PRO A 403 -1.93 2.42 0.25
CA PRO A 403 -0.82 3.18 -0.31
C PRO A 403 0.28 2.35 -1.00
N THR A 404 0.19 1.01 -1.12
CA THR A 404 1.41 0.20 -1.38
C THR A 404 1.25 -1.06 -2.24
N PHE A 405 0.28 -1.19 -3.15
CA PHE A 405 0.28 -2.35 -4.05
C PHE A 405 1.57 -2.40 -4.89
N PRO A 406 2.22 -3.57 -5.04
CA PRO A 406 3.38 -3.72 -5.93
C PRO A 406 3.12 -3.16 -7.32
N TYR A 407 4.10 -2.46 -7.88
CA TYR A 407 3.91 -1.75 -9.15
C TYR A 407 3.55 -2.69 -10.31
N ASP A 408 4.00 -3.94 -10.25
CA ASP A 408 3.75 -4.96 -11.28
C ASP A 408 2.26 -5.28 -11.41
N ILE A 409 1.47 -5.12 -10.34
CA ILE A 409 0.00 -5.22 -10.39
C ILE A 409 -0.57 -4.30 -11.46
N TYR A 410 -0.06 -3.08 -11.60
CA TYR A 410 -0.52 -2.15 -12.64
C TYR A 410 0.02 -2.51 -14.02
N MET A 411 1.29 -2.90 -14.09
CA MET A 411 1.97 -3.21 -15.36
C MET A 411 1.44 -4.47 -16.03
N ASN A 412 1.01 -5.47 -15.26
CA ASN A 412 0.55 -6.76 -15.78
C ASN A 412 -0.75 -6.67 -16.58
N TYR A 413 -1.46 -5.53 -16.54
CA TYR A 413 -2.59 -5.26 -17.44
C TYR A 413 -2.19 -4.88 -18.86
N TYR A 414 -0.92 -4.54 -19.11
CA TYR A 414 -0.41 -4.05 -20.40
C TYR A 414 0.45 -5.08 -21.14
N PHE A 415 -0.03 -6.32 -21.25
CA PHE A 415 0.61 -7.36 -22.06
C PHE A 415 0.27 -7.23 -23.56
N LYS A 416 0.93 -8.00 -24.42
CA LYS A 416 0.64 -7.97 -25.87
C LYS A 416 -0.81 -8.36 -26.15
N ASP A 417 -1.53 -7.52 -26.91
CA ASP A 417 -2.91 -7.76 -27.32
C ASP A 417 -3.95 -7.82 -26.18
N PHE A 418 -3.67 -7.14 -25.06
CA PHE A 418 -4.61 -7.02 -23.93
C PHE A 418 -5.99 -6.45 -24.29
N ASP A 419 -6.09 -5.71 -25.39
CA ASP A 419 -7.33 -5.14 -25.94
C ASP A 419 -8.35 -6.17 -26.45
N GLN A 420 -7.94 -7.43 -26.57
CA GLN A 420 -8.85 -8.53 -26.91
C GLN A 420 -9.74 -8.94 -25.74
N TYR A 421 -9.36 -8.57 -24.50
CA TYR A 421 -10.02 -8.93 -23.26
C TYR A 421 -10.74 -7.71 -22.70
N SER A 422 -12.08 -7.71 -22.69
CA SER A 422 -12.85 -6.48 -22.53
C SER A 422 -12.75 -5.87 -21.14
N ASN A 423 -12.70 -6.71 -20.10
CA ASN A 423 -12.58 -6.25 -18.71
C ASN A 423 -11.13 -5.88 -18.37
N ILE A 424 -10.16 -6.64 -18.86
CA ILE A 424 -8.73 -6.27 -18.76
C ILE A 424 -8.48 -4.92 -19.43
N PHE A 425 -8.96 -4.74 -20.67
CA PHE A 425 -8.82 -3.48 -21.40
C PHE A 425 -9.47 -2.31 -20.65
N TYR A 426 -10.65 -2.54 -20.07
CA TYR A 426 -11.33 -1.54 -19.26
C TYR A 426 -10.52 -1.13 -18.03
N VAL A 427 -9.96 -2.08 -17.29
CA VAL A 427 -9.10 -1.78 -16.14
C VAL A 427 -7.81 -1.10 -16.56
N ALA A 428 -7.16 -1.54 -17.65
CA ALA A 428 -5.98 -0.88 -18.20
C ALA A 428 -6.28 0.60 -18.55
N CYS A 429 -7.42 0.90 -19.18
CA CYS A 429 -7.82 2.28 -19.45
C CYS A 429 -8.02 3.10 -18.17
N ARG A 430 -8.57 2.49 -17.11
CA ARG A 430 -8.75 3.16 -15.81
C ARG A 430 -7.41 3.43 -15.12
N ILE A 431 -6.48 2.48 -15.15
CA ILE A 431 -5.10 2.66 -14.67
C ILE A 431 -4.46 3.82 -15.44
N PHE A 432 -4.46 3.79 -16.78
CA PHE A 432 -3.90 4.86 -17.60
C PHE A 432 -4.50 6.22 -17.25
N SER A 433 -5.83 6.30 -17.12
CA SER A 433 -6.50 7.55 -16.76
C SER A 433 -6.04 8.11 -15.42
N GLU A 434 -5.90 7.26 -14.40
CA GLU A 434 -5.52 7.70 -13.05
C GLU A 434 -4.06 8.16 -12.98
N PHE A 435 -3.15 7.45 -13.63
CA PHE A 435 -1.75 7.87 -13.72
C PHE A 435 -1.57 9.18 -14.52
N ASN A 436 -2.50 9.56 -15.40
CA ASN A 436 -2.44 10.84 -16.14
C ASN A 436 -2.97 12.04 -15.34
N ILE A 437 -3.53 11.85 -14.15
CA ILE A 437 -3.93 12.94 -13.26
C ILE A 437 -2.72 13.25 -12.35
N PRO A 438 -2.01 14.38 -12.50
CA PRO A 438 -0.78 14.65 -11.76
C PRO A 438 -0.96 14.55 -10.24
N GLU A 439 -2.11 15.00 -9.73
CA GLU A 439 -2.44 15.02 -8.31
C GLU A 439 -3.04 13.70 -7.80
N SER A 440 -3.10 12.63 -8.62
CA SER A 440 -3.65 11.35 -8.17
C SER A 440 -2.80 10.72 -7.07
N ARG A 441 -3.44 9.99 -6.17
CA ARG A 441 -2.75 9.28 -5.08
C ARG A 441 -1.76 8.25 -5.62
N VAL A 442 -2.09 7.54 -6.71
CA VAL A 442 -1.14 6.60 -7.34
C VAL A 442 0.15 7.28 -7.79
N ASN A 443 0.09 8.53 -8.27
CA ASN A 443 1.27 9.34 -8.59
C ASN A 443 2.00 9.86 -7.35
N THR A 444 1.30 10.05 -6.22
CA THR A 444 1.95 10.38 -4.95
C THR A 444 2.87 9.24 -4.48
N TYR A 445 2.43 7.99 -4.65
CA TYR A 445 3.22 6.81 -4.27
C TYR A 445 4.24 6.40 -5.34
N TYR A 446 3.91 6.61 -6.61
CA TYR A 446 4.74 6.22 -7.76
C TYR A 446 4.99 7.42 -8.72
N PRO A 447 5.68 8.49 -8.27
CA PRO A 447 5.81 9.73 -9.03
C PRO A 447 6.54 9.57 -10.38
N ASN A 448 7.35 8.52 -10.51
CA ASN A 448 8.13 8.25 -11.73
C ASN A 448 7.47 7.22 -12.66
N PHE A 449 6.26 6.73 -12.35
CA PHE A 449 5.61 5.67 -13.13
C PHE A 449 4.69 6.17 -14.24
N HIS A 450 4.20 7.41 -14.16
CA HIS A 450 3.35 7.97 -15.22
C HIS A 450 3.98 7.82 -16.62
N PRO A 451 5.26 8.14 -16.86
CA PRO A 451 5.89 7.93 -18.16
C PRO A 451 5.88 6.47 -18.62
N ILE A 452 6.06 5.52 -17.69
CA ILE A 452 6.09 4.08 -17.99
C ILE A 452 4.70 3.60 -18.43
N ILE A 453 3.67 3.92 -17.65
CA ILE A 453 2.27 3.58 -17.98
C ILE A 453 1.85 4.24 -19.28
N PHE A 454 2.24 5.51 -19.46
CA PHE A 454 2.00 6.24 -20.69
C PHE A 454 2.66 5.58 -21.88
N ASP A 455 3.92 5.15 -21.78
CA ASP A 455 4.65 4.48 -22.86
C ASP A 455 4.04 3.12 -23.20
N GLN A 456 3.59 2.33 -22.22
CA GLN A 456 2.89 1.07 -22.48
C GLN A 456 1.58 1.30 -23.23
N PHE A 457 0.77 2.24 -22.76
CA PHE A 457 -0.49 2.56 -23.42
C PHE A 457 -0.26 3.17 -24.80
N LYS A 458 0.74 4.04 -24.95
CA LYS A 458 1.23 4.58 -26.22
C LYS A 458 1.63 3.46 -27.17
N MET A 459 2.47 2.52 -26.75
CA MET A 459 2.87 1.36 -27.56
C MET A 459 1.64 0.58 -28.05
N PHE A 460 0.62 0.40 -27.21
CA PHE A 460 -0.63 -0.21 -27.61
C PHE A 460 -1.42 0.62 -28.64
N ILE A 461 -1.66 1.90 -28.36
CA ILE A 461 -2.36 2.80 -29.28
C ILE A 461 -1.65 2.79 -30.65
N PHE A 462 -0.32 2.75 -30.65
CA PHE A 462 0.51 2.87 -31.85
C PHE A 462 1.05 1.54 -32.40
N LYS A 463 0.63 0.38 -31.87
CA LYS A 463 1.13 -0.95 -32.28
C LYS A 463 0.99 -1.22 -33.78
N ASP A 464 0.00 -0.56 -34.38
CA ASP A 464 -0.37 -0.70 -35.78
C ASP A 464 0.27 0.36 -36.70
N LEU A 465 1.09 1.27 -36.18
CA LEU A 465 1.73 2.29 -37.00
C LEU A 465 2.82 1.71 -37.93
N PRO A 466 2.99 2.27 -39.13
CA PRO A 466 4.14 1.96 -39.98
C PRO A 466 5.44 2.40 -39.26
N LYS A 467 6.42 1.51 -39.14
CA LYS A 467 7.79 1.89 -38.72
C LYS A 467 8.41 2.80 -39.79
N SER A 468 9.11 3.87 -39.39
CA SER A 468 9.80 4.72 -40.36
C SER A 468 11.10 4.05 -40.81
N ASP A 469 11.12 3.56 -42.04
CA ASP A 469 12.34 3.06 -42.66
C ASP A 469 13.18 4.22 -43.23
N GLN A 470 14.52 4.07 -43.23
CA GLN A 470 15.46 5.02 -43.86
C GLN A 470 15.08 5.38 -45.30
N GLU A 471 15.24 6.66 -45.65
CA GLU A 471 14.81 7.26 -46.93
C GLU A 471 15.63 6.79 -48.13
N ILE A 472 15.15 5.76 -48.83
CA ILE A 472 15.65 5.43 -50.17
C ILE A 472 14.42 5.06 -51.04
N GLY A 473 14.18 5.83 -52.12
CA GLY A 473 13.09 5.62 -53.11
C GLY A 473 11.89 6.60 -53.03
N ALA A 474 11.27 6.93 -54.17
CA ALA A 474 10.09 7.77 -54.28
C ALA A 474 8.82 7.14 -53.70
N VAL A 475 8.63 5.82 -53.84
CA VAL A 475 7.51 5.09 -53.20
C VAL A 475 7.62 5.24 -51.69
N LYS A 476 8.84 5.14 -51.15
CA LYS A 476 9.12 5.28 -49.73
C LYS A 476 8.85 6.69 -49.22
N LYS A 477 9.18 7.73 -50.02
CA LYS A 477 8.79 9.12 -49.74
C LYS A 477 7.26 9.30 -49.69
N ILE A 478 6.51 8.69 -50.61
CA ILE A 478 5.03 8.71 -50.58
C ILE A 478 4.50 7.98 -49.34
N ARG A 479 5.06 6.82 -48.98
CA ARG A 479 4.68 6.08 -47.76
C ARG A 479 5.02 6.84 -46.46
N ASN A 480 6.06 7.67 -46.48
CA ASN A 480 6.44 8.53 -45.36
C ASN A 480 5.56 9.78 -45.22
N HIS A 481 4.79 10.13 -46.24
CA HIS A 481 3.87 11.27 -46.24
C HIS A 481 2.75 11.09 -45.20
N LEU A 482 2.35 12.20 -44.55
CA LEU A 482 1.32 12.20 -43.50
C LEU A 482 0.02 11.53 -43.94
N ALA A 483 -0.46 11.84 -45.16
CA ALA A 483 -1.69 11.24 -45.70
C ALA A 483 -1.60 9.71 -45.74
N TYR A 484 -0.51 9.15 -46.27
CA TYR A 484 -0.35 7.70 -46.33
C TYR A 484 -0.38 7.07 -44.93
N LYS A 485 0.38 7.65 -43.97
CA LYS A 485 0.44 7.18 -42.58
C LYS A 485 -0.94 7.19 -41.90
N LEU A 486 -1.70 8.29 -42.05
CA LEU A 486 -3.05 8.41 -41.50
C LEU A 486 -4.02 7.42 -42.16
N GLY A 487 -3.92 7.22 -43.47
CA GLY A 487 -4.75 6.27 -44.22
C GLY A 487 -4.53 4.82 -43.79
N VAL A 488 -3.27 4.40 -43.66
CA VAL A 488 -2.92 3.06 -43.13
C VAL A 488 -3.49 2.88 -41.72
N ALA A 489 -3.26 3.87 -40.85
CA ALA A 489 -3.74 3.81 -39.47
C ALA A 489 -5.27 3.71 -39.41
N ALA A 490 -6.00 4.53 -40.16
CA ALA A 490 -7.47 4.48 -40.18
C ALA A 490 -7.99 3.11 -40.63
N ILE A 491 -7.39 2.50 -41.66
CA ILE A 491 -7.79 1.16 -42.12
C ILE A 491 -7.58 0.12 -41.03
N LYS A 492 -6.40 0.08 -40.42
CA LYS A 492 -6.08 -0.91 -39.37
C LYS A 492 -6.97 -0.75 -38.14
N ASN A 493 -7.27 0.49 -37.75
CA ASN A 493 -8.09 0.80 -36.59
C ASN A 493 -9.60 0.63 -36.86
N SER A 494 -10.06 0.66 -38.11
CA SER A 494 -11.49 0.57 -38.45
C SER A 494 -12.09 -0.85 -38.41
N LYS A 495 -11.33 -1.87 -38.00
CA LYS A 495 -11.72 -3.29 -38.08
C LYS A 495 -12.38 -3.86 -36.81
N SER A 496 -12.36 -3.13 -35.70
CA SER A 496 -12.95 -3.57 -34.43
C SER A 496 -13.51 -2.39 -33.64
N LEU A 497 -14.44 -2.63 -32.71
CA LEU A 497 -15.02 -1.60 -31.84
C LEU A 497 -13.94 -0.86 -31.04
N TRP A 498 -13.02 -1.61 -30.43
CA TRP A 498 -11.86 -1.05 -29.71
C TRP A 498 -10.92 -0.29 -30.63
N GLY A 499 -10.79 -0.75 -31.87
CA GLY A 499 -10.07 -0.05 -32.93
C GLY A 499 -10.62 1.36 -33.20
N TYR A 500 -11.95 1.53 -33.20
CA TYR A 500 -12.58 2.85 -33.33
C TYR A 500 -12.34 3.75 -32.12
N ILE A 501 -12.38 3.19 -30.90
CA ILE A 501 -12.14 3.96 -29.66
C ILE A 501 -10.69 4.48 -29.60
N ARG A 502 -9.70 3.67 -30.02
CA ARG A 502 -8.29 4.12 -30.06
C ARG A 502 -7.98 5.08 -31.21
N MET A 503 -8.74 5.04 -32.31
CA MET A 503 -8.45 5.75 -33.56
C MET A 503 -8.13 7.26 -33.41
N PRO A 504 -8.86 8.06 -32.61
CA PRO A 504 -8.55 9.48 -32.43
C PRO A 504 -7.14 9.72 -31.87
N TYR A 505 -6.73 8.91 -30.87
CA TYR A 505 -5.40 8.97 -30.27
C TYR A 505 -4.33 8.55 -31.28
N VAL A 506 -4.59 7.48 -32.06
CA VAL A 506 -3.70 7.03 -33.15
C VAL A 506 -3.39 8.16 -34.13
N LEU A 507 -4.43 8.83 -34.63
CA LEU A 507 -4.31 9.87 -35.65
C LEU A 507 -3.62 11.14 -35.12
N SER A 508 -3.88 11.54 -33.87
CA SER A 508 -3.24 12.72 -33.25
C SER A 508 -1.73 12.56 -33.16
N TYR A 509 -1.24 11.42 -32.68
CA TYR A 509 0.20 11.18 -32.55
C TYR A 509 0.93 11.04 -33.88
N ILE A 510 0.33 10.40 -34.89
CA ILE A 510 0.93 10.35 -36.23
C ILE A 510 1.21 11.77 -36.73
N ARG A 511 0.26 12.70 -36.51
CA ARG A 511 0.43 14.11 -36.85
C ARG A 511 1.59 14.73 -36.07
N ASP A 512 1.63 14.53 -34.75
CA ASP A 512 2.64 15.15 -33.87
C ASP A 512 4.06 14.62 -34.19
N MET A 513 4.23 13.31 -34.35
CA MET A 513 5.48 12.69 -34.81
C MET A 513 5.89 13.12 -36.22
N HIS A 514 4.93 13.24 -37.14
CA HIS A 514 5.23 13.73 -38.48
C HIS A 514 5.75 15.18 -38.43
N LYS A 515 5.15 16.03 -37.60
CA LYS A 515 5.58 17.41 -37.37
C LYS A 515 6.99 17.47 -36.77
N GLU A 516 7.28 16.65 -35.76
CA GLU A 516 8.63 16.55 -35.18
C GLU A 516 9.67 16.06 -36.19
N SER A 517 9.35 15.04 -36.98
CA SER A 517 10.27 14.51 -38.00
C SER A 517 10.60 15.54 -39.09
N GLN A 518 9.62 16.33 -39.52
CA GLN A 518 9.81 17.43 -40.46
C GLN A 518 10.68 18.55 -39.87
N ASN A 519 10.60 18.81 -38.57
CA ASN A 519 11.42 19.82 -37.89
C ASN A 519 12.90 19.39 -37.74
N LYS A 520 13.19 18.09 -37.77
CA LYS A 520 14.55 17.53 -37.61
C LYS A 520 15.28 17.26 -38.95
N MET A 521 14.60 17.36 -40.08
CA MET A 521 15.18 17.08 -41.40
C MET A 521 15.76 18.34 -42.06
N ASP A 522 17.00 18.23 -42.55
CA ASP A 522 17.60 19.23 -43.44
C ASP A 522 16.82 19.31 -44.75
N LYS A 523 16.44 20.52 -45.16
CA LYS A 523 15.53 20.81 -46.30
C LYS A 523 16.06 20.44 -47.70
N LYS A 524 17.20 19.76 -47.85
CA LYS A 524 17.72 19.31 -49.16
C LYS A 524 17.20 17.94 -49.54
N SER A 525 15.95 17.88 -50.01
CA SER A 525 15.34 16.67 -50.58
C SER A 525 15.40 16.69 -52.11
N ILE A 526 15.98 15.64 -52.72
CA ILE A 526 15.89 15.38 -54.18
C ILE A 526 14.41 15.25 -54.61
N SER A 527 14.02 15.86 -55.75
CA SER A 527 12.65 15.75 -56.27
C SER A 527 12.27 14.29 -56.56
N LEU A 528 10.98 13.95 -56.39
CA LEU A 528 10.47 12.58 -56.54
C LEU A 528 10.76 11.99 -57.93
N GLU A 529 10.83 12.84 -58.96
CA GLU A 529 11.03 12.47 -60.37
C GLU A 529 12.41 11.87 -60.67
N TYR A 530 13.40 12.08 -59.79
CA TYR A 530 14.76 11.58 -59.98
C TYR A 530 14.98 10.17 -59.38
N TYR A 531 13.95 9.55 -58.81
CA TYR A 531 14.04 8.18 -58.31
C TYR A 531 13.52 7.18 -59.35
N SER A 532 14.20 6.04 -59.48
CA SER A 532 13.85 4.98 -60.43
C SER A 532 12.47 4.35 -60.21
N ASP A 533 11.86 4.53 -59.04
CA ASP A 533 10.54 4.03 -58.66
C ASP A 533 9.41 5.09 -58.71
N TYR A 534 9.63 6.23 -59.38
CA TYR A 534 8.67 7.34 -59.46
C TYR A 534 7.27 6.95 -59.96
N GLU A 535 7.18 6.18 -61.04
CA GLU A 535 5.89 5.73 -61.60
C GLU A 535 5.09 4.87 -60.61
N SER A 536 5.79 4.03 -59.85
CA SER A 536 5.19 3.25 -58.76
C SER A 536 4.72 4.16 -57.62
N ALA A 537 5.44 5.25 -57.34
CA ALA A 537 5.07 6.22 -56.32
C ALA A 537 3.80 7.01 -56.68
N LEU A 538 3.61 7.35 -57.97
CA LEU A 538 2.38 7.98 -58.46
C LEU A 538 1.16 7.07 -58.26
N LYS A 539 1.29 5.78 -58.60
CA LYS A 539 0.23 4.78 -58.35
C LYS A 539 -0.12 4.66 -56.87
N GLU A 540 0.89 4.68 -55.99
CA GLU A 540 0.70 4.64 -54.53
C GLU A 540 -0.04 5.88 -54.01
N LYS A 541 0.30 7.06 -54.54
CA LYS A 541 -0.32 8.36 -54.21
C LYS A 541 -1.78 8.44 -54.65
N GLU A 542 -2.11 7.81 -55.78
CA GLU A 542 -3.50 7.68 -56.26
C GLU A 542 -4.27 6.53 -55.61
N GLY A 543 -3.60 5.71 -54.80
CA GLY A 543 -4.18 4.58 -54.10
C GLY A 543 -5.18 4.96 -53.01
N PHE A 544 -6.07 4.00 -52.67
CA PHE A 544 -7.10 4.18 -51.65
C PHE A 544 -6.56 4.67 -50.31
N VAL A 545 -5.44 4.09 -49.87
CA VAL A 545 -4.79 4.39 -48.59
C VAL A 545 -4.44 5.87 -48.51
N TYR A 546 -3.77 6.39 -49.55
CA TYR A 546 -3.34 7.78 -49.59
C TYR A 546 -4.54 8.74 -49.66
N LYS A 547 -5.53 8.44 -50.52
CA LYS A 547 -6.77 9.22 -50.65
C LYS A 547 -7.58 9.27 -49.34
N LEU A 548 -7.69 8.14 -48.64
CA LEU A 548 -8.34 8.08 -47.33
C LEU A 548 -7.64 9.02 -46.32
N GLY A 549 -6.31 9.02 -46.32
CA GLY A 549 -5.51 9.94 -45.51
C GLY A 549 -5.75 11.41 -45.80
N GLN A 550 -5.86 11.78 -47.09
CA GLN A 550 -6.17 13.15 -47.49
C GLN A 550 -7.55 13.60 -47.00
N ILE A 551 -8.56 12.72 -47.08
CA ILE A 551 -9.90 12.97 -46.56
C ILE A 551 -9.84 13.21 -45.04
N ILE A 552 -9.07 12.41 -44.29
CA ILE A 552 -8.89 12.59 -42.84
C ILE A 552 -8.24 13.95 -42.53
N ILE A 553 -7.20 14.35 -43.28
CA ILE A 553 -6.56 15.66 -43.12
C ILE A 553 -7.56 16.79 -43.40
N LYS A 554 -8.36 16.67 -44.48
CA LYS A 554 -9.37 17.67 -44.86
C LYS A 554 -10.45 17.80 -43.79
N ALA A 555 -10.92 16.66 -43.25
CA ALA A 555 -11.91 16.63 -42.18
C ALA A 555 -11.38 17.32 -40.92
N HIS A 556 -10.15 17.02 -40.52
CA HIS A 556 -9.53 17.64 -39.35
C HIS A 556 -9.32 19.16 -39.54
N LYS A 557 -8.88 19.62 -40.71
CA LYS A 557 -8.76 21.06 -41.00
C LYS A 557 -10.10 21.81 -40.91
N ASN A 558 -11.20 21.13 -41.22
CA ASN A 558 -12.54 21.70 -41.23
C ASN A 558 -13.40 21.19 -40.06
N TRP A 559 -12.78 20.77 -38.95
CA TRP A 559 -13.50 20.15 -37.83
C TRP A 559 -14.64 21.06 -37.30
N HIS A 560 -14.39 22.37 -37.20
CA HIS A 560 -15.32 23.40 -36.76
C HIS A 560 -16.48 23.67 -37.75
N LYS A 561 -16.42 23.13 -38.98
CA LYS A 561 -17.47 23.22 -40.01
C LYS A 561 -18.17 21.87 -40.22
N GLY A 562 -18.10 20.96 -39.26
CA GLY A 562 -18.64 19.61 -39.39
C GLY A 562 -17.80 18.68 -40.27
N GLY A 563 -16.49 18.94 -40.42
CA GLY A 563 -15.61 18.15 -41.27
C GLY A 563 -15.62 16.64 -40.99
N TYR A 564 -15.85 16.22 -39.74
CA TYR A 564 -15.99 14.80 -39.38
C TYR A 564 -17.33 14.19 -39.80
N ILE A 565 -18.39 14.98 -39.95
CA ILE A 565 -19.65 14.53 -40.56
C ILE A 565 -19.40 14.28 -42.05
N MET A 566 -18.72 15.22 -42.72
CA MET A 566 -18.34 15.07 -44.13
C MET A 566 -17.39 13.90 -44.38
N LEU A 567 -16.46 13.63 -43.46
CA LEU A 567 -15.55 12.48 -43.50
C LEU A 567 -16.31 11.16 -43.75
N TRP A 568 -17.42 10.94 -43.06
CA TRP A 568 -18.21 9.71 -43.21
C TRP A 568 -18.76 9.55 -44.64
N PHE A 569 -19.29 10.64 -45.22
CA PHE A 569 -19.81 10.64 -46.59
C PHE A 569 -18.69 10.49 -47.63
N GLU A 570 -17.56 11.18 -47.45
CA GLU A 570 -16.41 11.12 -48.38
C GLU A 570 -15.78 9.72 -48.37
N VAL A 571 -15.65 9.08 -47.20
CA VAL A 571 -15.16 7.69 -47.09
C VAL A 571 -16.12 6.71 -47.76
N LYS A 572 -17.44 6.88 -47.59
CA LYS A 572 -18.45 6.07 -48.30
C LYS A 572 -18.33 6.20 -49.82
N LYS A 573 -18.16 7.43 -50.33
CA LYS A 573 -17.96 7.69 -51.75
C LYS A 573 -16.67 7.03 -52.27
N LEU A 574 -15.57 7.16 -51.54
CA LEU A 574 -14.29 6.56 -51.89
C LEU A 574 -14.39 5.02 -51.99
N LYS A 575 -15.05 4.37 -51.02
CA LYS A 575 -15.30 2.91 -51.06
C LYS A 575 -16.17 2.49 -52.25
N LYS A 576 -17.16 3.30 -52.64
CA LYS A 576 -18.03 3.02 -53.79
C LYS A 576 -17.26 3.08 -55.12
N ASN A 577 -16.37 4.06 -55.27
CA ASN A 577 -15.57 4.23 -56.48
C ASN A 577 -14.60 3.06 -56.70
N LEU A 578 -13.90 2.61 -55.64
CA LEU A 578 -13.05 1.42 -55.71
C LEU A 578 -13.79 0.16 -56.17
N LYS A 579 -15.01 -0.06 -55.67
CA LYS A 579 -15.81 -1.23 -56.07
C LYS A 579 -16.16 -1.21 -57.56
N LYS A 580 -16.36 -0.01 -58.14
CA LYS A 580 -16.63 0.14 -59.57
C LYS A 580 -15.39 -0.12 -60.42
N GLU A 581 -14.23 0.40 -60.01
CA GLU A 581 -12.96 0.17 -60.72
C GLU A 581 -12.56 -1.31 -60.70
N ASN A 582 -12.72 -2.01 -59.58
CA ASN A 582 -12.40 -3.44 -59.49
C ASN A 582 -13.35 -4.35 -60.28
N ASN A 583 -14.62 -3.96 -60.44
CA ASN A 583 -15.58 -4.72 -61.25
C ASN A 583 -15.42 -4.45 -62.76
N GLY A 584 -14.80 -3.33 -63.16
CA GLY A 584 -14.51 -3.02 -64.57
C GLY A 584 -13.25 -3.70 -65.11
N ASN A 585 -12.34 -4.15 -64.25
CA ASN A 585 -11.08 -4.84 -64.61
C ASN A 585 -11.19 -6.39 -64.61
N ARG A 586 -12.39 -6.94 -64.41
CA ARG A 586 -12.71 -8.35 -64.68
C ARG A 586 -13.53 -8.43 -65.97
N ILE A 587 -12.87 -8.24 -67.11
CA ILE A 587 -13.37 -8.58 -68.44
C ILE A 587 -12.29 -9.39 -69.14
#